data_AF-A0A959UPU5-F1
#
_entry.id   AF-A0A959UPU5-F1
#
_cell.length_a   1.000
_cell.length_b   1.000
_cell.length_c   1.000
_cell.angle_alpha   90.00
_cell.angle_beta   90.00
_cell.angle_gamma   90.00
#
_symmetry.space_group_name_H-M   'P 1'
#
loop_
_entity.id
_entity.type
_entity.pdbx_description
1 polymer ?
#
loop_
_entity_poly.entity_id
_entity_poly.type
_entity_poly.pdbx_seq_one_letter_code
_entity_poly.pdbx_strand_id
1 'polypeptide(L)'
;QGAQVDSTSLELARDFQKANFDVSSGSAVTERAAGITLYAVSSSTRSSAKQAREAKERVKQAKREGRLQDDDEMSVKALEEAGYSRSEAEKLNTAVQVYDAAKVQSQDANVVTGFGNNGGEEFLSFLQTGESLVIGKDDGWRSWYQQTSGRLVDIQNPDGSWNGHHCITSPVFCTATALLILSINNDIEHLLAQGAVEYDAK
;
A
#
# COMPACT_ATOMS: atom_id res chain seq x y z
N GLN A 1 22.12 -2.77 11.41
CA GLN A 1 21.64 -4.05 10.84
C GLN A 1 20.33 -4.40 11.53
N GLY A 2 19.29 -4.71 10.76
CA GLY A 2 17.99 -5.15 11.30
C GLY A 2 18.02 -6.61 11.74
N ALA A 3 16.92 -7.07 12.33
CA ALA A 3 16.74 -8.49 12.65
C ALA A 3 16.60 -9.31 11.36
N GLN A 4 17.14 -10.53 11.37
CA GLN A 4 16.89 -11.50 10.30
C GLN A 4 15.41 -11.89 10.35
N VAL A 5 14.70 -11.72 9.23
CA VAL A 5 13.28 -12.07 9.09
C VAL A 5 13.18 -13.36 8.29
N ASP A 6 12.39 -14.31 8.78
CA ASP A 6 12.07 -15.54 8.07
C ASP A 6 11.23 -15.25 6.82
N SER A 7 11.71 -15.68 5.65
CA SER A 7 11.09 -15.39 4.35
C SER A 7 9.72 -16.05 4.23
N THR A 8 9.55 -17.26 4.77
CA THR A 8 8.28 -18.00 4.74
C THR A 8 7.22 -17.24 5.54
N SER A 9 7.55 -16.80 6.74
CA SER A 9 6.67 -16.02 7.61
C SER A 9 6.27 -14.69 6.97
N LEU A 10 7.22 -14.04 6.29
CA LEU A 10 6.96 -12.80 5.56
C LEU A 10 6.01 -13.02 4.37
N GLU A 11 6.17 -14.12 3.64
CA GLU A 11 5.29 -14.50 2.54
C GLU A 11 3.87 -14.81 3.04
N LEU A 12 3.74 -15.62 4.08
CA LEU A 12 2.45 -15.93 4.70
C LEU A 12 1.74 -14.67 5.19
N ALA A 13 2.46 -13.72 5.80
CA ALA A 13 1.90 -12.46 6.23
C ALA A 13 1.37 -11.63 5.04
N ARG A 14 2.11 -11.57 3.93
CA ARG A 14 1.67 -10.86 2.72
C ARG A 14 0.46 -11.51 2.09
N ASP A 15 0.44 -12.83 1.99
CA ASP A 15 -0.67 -13.58 1.39
C ASP A 15 -1.94 -13.41 2.22
N PHE A 16 -1.83 -13.46 3.55
CA PHE A 16 -2.93 -13.13 4.45
C PHE A 16 -3.47 -11.71 4.22
N GLN A 17 -2.58 -10.71 4.14
CA GLN A 17 -2.98 -9.32 3.93
C GLN A 17 -3.60 -9.08 2.55
N LYS A 18 -3.11 -9.75 1.50
CA LYS A 18 -3.70 -9.67 0.15
C LYS A 18 -5.07 -10.33 0.10
N ALA A 19 -5.28 -11.42 0.85
CA ALA A 19 -6.57 -12.10 0.94
C ALA A 19 -7.67 -11.27 1.64
N ASN A 20 -7.31 -10.15 2.28
CA ASN A 20 -8.30 -9.21 2.84
C ASN A 20 -9.00 -8.35 1.77
N PHE A 21 -8.70 -8.54 0.49
CA PHE A 21 -9.35 -7.84 -0.60
C PHE A 21 -9.78 -8.82 -1.69
N ASP A 22 -11.07 -8.83 -2.01
CA ASP A 22 -11.61 -9.59 -3.14
C ASP A 22 -11.66 -8.69 -4.38
N VAL A 23 -10.78 -8.99 -5.34
CA VAL A 23 -10.68 -8.26 -6.61
C VAL A 23 -11.95 -8.42 -7.45
N SER A 24 -12.62 -9.57 -7.38
CA SER A 24 -13.78 -9.88 -8.23
C SER A 24 -15.02 -9.07 -7.84
N SER A 25 -15.22 -8.87 -6.54
CA SER A 25 -16.31 -8.05 -6.01
C SER A 25 -15.90 -6.60 -5.75
N GLY A 26 -14.60 -6.29 -5.76
CA GLY A 26 -14.07 -4.99 -5.37
C GLY A 26 -14.31 -4.67 -3.89
N SER A 27 -14.42 -5.71 -3.05
CA SER A 27 -14.81 -5.55 -1.64
C SER A 27 -13.71 -6.03 -0.70
N ALA A 28 -13.49 -5.26 0.37
CA ALA A 28 -12.61 -5.66 1.46
C ALA A 28 -13.29 -6.69 2.38
N VAL A 29 -12.53 -7.71 2.81
CA VAL A 29 -12.93 -8.68 3.82
C VAL A 29 -12.67 -8.09 5.20
N THR A 30 -13.71 -7.49 5.79
CA THR A 30 -13.56 -6.67 7.01
C THR A 30 -13.70 -7.44 8.32
N GLU A 31 -14.14 -8.71 8.30
CA GLU A 31 -14.32 -9.53 9.51
C GLU A 31 -13.03 -9.62 10.35
N ARG A 32 -11.88 -9.70 9.67
CA ARG A 32 -10.54 -9.73 10.29
C ARG A 32 -9.95 -8.34 10.52
N ALA A 33 -10.68 -7.28 10.17
CA ALA A 33 -10.26 -5.88 10.23
C ALA A 33 -11.21 -5.04 11.11
N ALA A 34 -11.74 -5.65 12.17
CA ALA A 34 -12.70 -5.04 13.11
C ALA A 34 -13.98 -4.49 12.43
N GLY A 35 -14.36 -5.02 11.26
CA GLY A 35 -15.47 -4.52 10.46
C GLY A 35 -15.16 -3.23 9.68
N ILE A 36 -13.92 -2.73 9.73
CA ILE A 36 -13.53 -1.45 9.14
C ILE A 36 -12.86 -1.66 7.78
N THR A 37 -13.46 -1.09 6.74
CA THR A 37 -12.96 -1.19 5.36
C THR A 37 -11.57 -0.58 5.21
N LEU A 38 -11.36 0.61 5.78
CA LEU A 38 -10.09 1.33 5.72
C LEU A 38 -8.91 0.44 6.17
N TYR A 39 -9.06 -0.29 7.27
CA TYR A 39 -8.00 -1.13 7.83
C TYR A 39 -7.64 -2.28 6.88
N ALA A 40 -8.65 -2.93 6.31
CA ALA A 40 -8.45 -4.01 5.36
C ALA A 40 -7.75 -3.51 4.08
N VAL A 41 -8.26 -2.44 3.47
CA VAL A 41 -7.72 -1.93 2.20
C VAL A 41 -6.33 -1.32 2.34
N SER A 42 -6.05 -0.58 3.41
CA SER A 42 -4.71 -0.01 3.64
C SER A 42 -3.65 -1.09 3.88
N SER A 43 -4.01 -2.14 4.62
CA SER A 43 -3.15 -3.30 4.85
C SER A 43 -2.87 -4.06 3.54
N SER A 44 -3.90 -4.34 2.73
CA SER A 44 -3.75 -4.99 1.42
C SER A 44 -2.94 -4.14 0.44
N THR A 45 -3.14 -2.81 0.43
CA THR A 45 -2.39 -1.90 -0.45
C THR A 45 -0.91 -1.92 -0.08
N ARG A 46 -0.58 -1.82 1.22
CA ARG A 46 0.82 -1.82 1.68
C ARG A 46 1.53 -3.16 1.44
N SER A 47 0.85 -4.27 1.66
CA SER A 47 1.45 -5.60 1.50
C SER A 47 1.78 -5.94 0.04
N SER A 48 0.99 -5.41 -0.90
CA SER A 48 1.11 -5.67 -2.33
C SER A 48 1.98 -4.66 -3.08
N ALA A 49 2.20 -3.45 -2.55
CA ALA A 49 2.89 -2.36 -3.24
C ALA A 49 4.25 -2.72 -3.86
N LYS A 50 5.14 -3.37 -3.10
CA LYS A 50 6.48 -3.75 -3.59
C LYS A 50 6.38 -4.76 -4.73
N GLN A 51 5.57 -5.81 -4.57
CA GLN A 51 5.37 -6.85 -5.58
C GLN A 51 4.70 -6.28 -6.83
N ALA A 52 3.74 -5.36 -6.68
CA ALA A 52 3.10 -4.69 -7.79
C ALA A 52 4.09 -3.82 -8.58
N ARG A 53 4.95 -3.06 -7.89
CA ARG A 53 6.03 -2.28 -8.54
C ARG A 53 7.00 -3.18 -9.29
N GLU A 54 7.45 -4.27 -8.67
CA GLU A 54 8.35 -5.23 -9.30
C GLU A 54 7.79 -5.76 -10.61
N ALA A 55 6.55 -6.27 -10.57
CA ALA A 55 5.85 -6.78 -11.74
C ALA A 55 5.72 -5.72 -12.85
N LYS A 56 5.29 -4.51 -12.49
CA LYS A 56 5.11 -3.38 -13.43
C LYS A 56 6.42 -2.97 -14.09
N GLU A 57 7.50 -2.82 -13.33
CA GLU A 57 8.82 -2.46 -13.88
C GLU A 57 9.38 -3.59 -14.75
N ARG A 58 9.17 -4.86 -14.37
CA ARG A 58 9.63 -6.00 -15.17
C ARG A 58 8.90 -6.12 -16.50
N VAL A 59 7.58 -5.93 -16.52
CA VAL A 59 6.79 -5.88 -17.76
C VAL A 59 7.20 -4.68 -18.62
N LYS A 60 7.39 -3.50 -18.01
CA LYS A 60 7.88 -2.31 -18.72
C LYS A 60 9.26 -2.54 -19.35
N GLN A 61 10.14 -3.25 -18.66
CA GLN A 61 11.43 -3.65 -19.20
C GLN A 61 11.28 -4.65 -20.36
N ALA A 62 10.43 -5.66 -20.23
CA ALA A 62 10.19 -6.65 -21.28
C ALA A 62 9.63 -6.01 -22.56
N LYS A 63 8.77 -4.99 -22.44
CA LYS A 63 8.30 -4.16 -23.57
C LYS A 63 9.45 -3.44 -24.26
N ARG A 64 10.34 -2.78 -23.48
CA ARG A 64 11.54 -2.11 -24.01
C ARG A 64 12.51 -3.06 -24.71
N GLU A 65 12.58 -4.31 -24.25
CA GLU A 65 13.40 -5.37 -24.84
C GLU A 65 12.74 -6.03 -26.07
N GLY A 66 11.51 -5.64 -26.42
CA GLY A 66 10.76 -6.21 -27.55
C GLY A 66 10.22 -7.62 -27.30
N ARG A 67 10.18 -8.08 -26.04
CA ARG A 67 9.58 -9.37 -25.65
C ARG A 67 8.07 -9.29 -25.48
N LEU A 68 7.55 -8.08 -25.25
CA LEU A 68 6.13 -7.75 -25.15
C LEU A 68 5.81 -6.58 -26.09
N GLN A 69 4.57 -6.51 -26.55
CA GLN A 69 4.03 -5.36 -27.27
C GLN A 69 3.68 -4.23 -26.30
N ASP A 70 3.66 -2.98 -26.80
CA ASP A 70 3.39 -1.81 -25.95
C ASP A 70 1.98 -1.82 -25.35
N ASP A 71 1.01 -2.42 -26.05
CA ASP A 71 -0.38 -2.58 -25.65
C ASP A 71 -0.65 -3.84 -24.82
N ASP A 72 0.32 -4.74 -24.64
CA ASP A 72 0.15 -5.93 -23.80
C ASP A 72 -0.23 -5.52 -22.37
N GLU A 73 -1.35 -6.04 -21.88
CA GLU A 73 -1.82 -5.78 -20.53
C GLU A 73 -1.03 -6.59 -19.48
N MET A 74 -1.02 -6.09 -18.25
CA MET A 74 -0.49 -6.86 -17.12
C MET A 74 -1.31 -8.15 -16.96
N SER A 75 -0.64 -9.29 -17.09
CA SER A 75 -1.24 -10.61 -16.98
C SER A 75 -0.20 -11.64 -16.56
N VAL A 76 -0.66 -12.82 -16.14
CA VAL A 76 0.22 -13.98 -15.87
C VAL A 76 1.09 -14.29 -17.09
N LYS A 77 0.50 -14.30 -18.29
CA LYS A 77 1.21 -14.54 -19.54
C LYS A 77 2.30 -13.48 -19.78
N ALA A 78 1.98 -12.19 -19.60
CA ALA A 78 2.95 -11.12 -19.78
C ALA A 78 4.12 -11.25 -18.80
N LEU A 79 3.87 -11.71 -17.56
CA LEU A 79 4.90 -11.96 -16.56
C LEU A 79 5.75 -13.20 -16.87
N GLU A 80 5.16 -14.26 -17.41
CA GLU A 80 5.89 -15.43 -17.92
C GLU A 80 6.81 -15.04 -19.09
N GLU A 81 6.30 -14.27 -20.05
CA GLU A 81 7.08 -13.70 -21.17
C GLU A 81 8.14 -12.72 -20.67
N ALA A 82 7.88 -12.05 -19.55
CA ALA A 82 8.85 -11.24 -18.83
C ALA A 82 9.88 -12.08 -18.04
N GLY A 83 9.74 -13.40 -17.95
CA GLY A 83 10.77 -14.33 -17.47
C GLY A 83 10.55 -14.89 -16.06
N TYR A 84 9.34 -14.72 -15.50
CA TYR A 84 8.96 -15.39 -14.25
C TYR A 84 8.46 -16.82 -14.51
N SER A 85 8.58 -17.69 -13.52
CA SER A 85 7.84 -18.96 -13.54
C SER A 85 6.33 -18.69 -13.44
N ARG A 86 5.51 -19.63 -13.90
CA ARG A 86 4.05 -19.53 -13.79
C ARG A 86 3.57 -19.23 -12.36
N SER A 87 4.15 -19.90 -11.36
CA SER A 87 3.77 -19.71 -9.96
C SER A 87 4.10 -18.30 -9.46
N GLU A 88 5.28 -17.77 -9.82
CA GLU A 88 5.66 -16.39 -9.49
C GLU A 88 4.78 -15.38 -10.23
N ALA A 89 4.50 -15.63 -11.51
CA ALA A 89 3.64 -14.81 -12.34
C ALA A 89 2.21 -14.72 -11.77
N GLU A 90 1.62 -15.84 -11.32
CA GLU A 90 0.31 -15.85 -10.66
C GLU A 90 0.30 -15.03 -9.36
N LYS A 91 1.34 -15.15 -8.52
CA LYS A 91 1.48 -14.37 -7.28
C LYS A 91 1.64 -12.88 -7.54
N LEU A 92 2.50 -12.51 -8.48
CA LEU A 92 2.76 -11.12 -8.85
C LEU A 92 1.54 -10.48 -9.52
N ASN A 93 0.86 -11.20 -10.41
CA ASN A 93 -0.38 -10.73 -11.02
C ASN A 93 -1.46 -10.48 -9.96
N THR A 94 -1.62 -11.39 -9.00
CA THR A 94 -2.53 -11.21 -7.86
C THR A 94 -2.15 -9.96 -7.05
N ALA A 95 -0.86 -9.76 -6.77
CA ALA A 95 -0.41 -8.57 -6.05
C ALA A 95 -0.71 -7.28 -6.82
N VAL A 96 -0.53 -7.25 -8.15
CA VAL A 96 -0.89 -6.09 -8.98
C VAL A 96 -2.39 -5.81 -8.91
N GLN A 97 -3.22 -6.84 -9.09
CA GLN A 97 -4.68 -6.70 -9.06
C GLN A 97 -5.18 -6.20 -7.70
N VAL A 98 -4.69 -6.78 -6.61
CA VAL A 98 -5.03 -6.34 -5.25
C VAL A 98 -4.55 -4.91 -5.01
N TYR A 99 -3.32 -4.56 -5.39
CA TYR A 99 -2.78 -3.21 -5.23
C TYR A 99 -3.62 -2.18 -5.98
N ASP A 100 -3.89 -2.42 -7.26
CA ASP A 100 -4.59 -1.45 -8.12
C ASP A 100 -6.05 -1.27 -7.71
N ALA A 101 -6.71 -2.30 -7.18
CA ALA A 101 -8.07 -2.18 -6.67
C ALA A 101 -8.10 -1.56 -5.26
N ALA A 102 -7.28 -2.05 -4.33
CA ALA A 102 -7.27 -1.59 -2.94
C ALA A 102 -6.79 -0.15 -2.80
N LYS A 103 -5.83 0.31 -3.62
CA LYS A 103 -5.36 1.71 -3.61
C LYS A 103 -6.47 2.70 -3.98
N VAL A 104 -7.39 2.31 -4.86
CA VAL A 104 -8.51 3.16 -5.27
C VAL A 104 -9.50 3.26 -4.11
N GLN A 105 -9.85 2.11 -3.52
CA GLN A 105 -10.80 2.09 -2.41
C GLN A 105 -10.24 2.76 -1.14
N SER A 106 -8.94 2.66 -0.87
CA SER A 106 -8.31 3.32 0.29
C SER A 106 -8.28 4.85 0.20
N GLN A 107 -8.50 5.39 -1.01
CA GLN A 107 -8.61 6.83 -1.27
C GLN A 107 -10.07 7.28 -1.46
N ASP A 108 -11.05 6.36 -1.42
CA ASP A 108 -12.46 6.71 -1.54
C ASP A 108 -12.89 7.57 -0.33
N ALA A 109 -13.61 8.65 -0.60
CA ALA A 109 -14.03 9.59 0.44
C ALA A 109 -14.79 8.87 1.57
N ASN A 110 -15.68 7.92 1.27
CA ASN A 110 -16.47 7.21 2.29
C ASN A 110 -15.58 6.30 3.16
N VAL A 111 -14.52 5.74 2.57
CA VAL A 111 -13.57 4.88 3.27
C VAL A 111 -12.62 5.72 4.14
N VAL A 112 -12.12 6.83 3.58
CA VAL A 112 -11.24 7.77 4.28
C VAL A 112 -11.99 8.44 5.42
N THR A 113 -13.19 9.00 5.20
CA THR A 113 -14.00 9.60 6.26
C THR A 113 -14.41 8.59 7.31
N GLY A 114 -14.48 7.31 6.95
CA GLY A 114 -14.75 6.20 7.86
C GLY A 114 -16.07 6.36 8.63
N PHE A 115 -16.13 5.77 9.83
CA PHE A 115 -17.26 5.84 10.77
C PHE A 115 -17.41 7.21 11.48
N GLY A 116 -16.78 8.28 10.98
CA GLY A 116 -16.98 9.63 11.50
C GLY A 116 -16.32 9.92 12.84
N ASN A 117 -15.23 9.24 13.21
CA ASN A 117 -14.40 9.62 14.36
C ASN A 117 -12.93 9.28 14.09
N ASN A 118 -12.03 10.19 14.47
CA ASN A 118 -10.59 10.07 14.27
C ASN A 118 -10.00 9.10 15.29
N GLY A 119 -10.21 7.78 15.20
CA GLY A 119 -9.46 6.83 16.01
C GLY A 119 -7.97 6.83 15.67
N GLY A 120 -7.12 6.26 16.55
CA GLY A 120 -5.68 6.25 16.32
C GLY A 120 -5.24 5.27 15.22
N GLU A 121 -5.99 4.18 15.01
CA GLU A 121 -5.76 3.20 13.96
C GLU A 121 -6.00 3.76 12.55
N GLU A 122 -6.87 4.76 12.40
CA GLU A 122 -7.04 5.49 11.14
C GLU A 122 -5.75 6.20 10.73
N PHE A 123 -5.00 6.79 11.67
CA PHE A 123 -3.70 7.41 11.37
C PHE A 123 -2.73 6.37 10.80
N LEU A 124 -2.67 5.17 11.39
CA LEU A 124 -1.84 4.11 10.87
C LEU A 124 -2.26 3.70 9.45
N SER A 125 -3.56 3.63 9.21
CA SER A 125 -4.11 3.28 7.89
C SER A 125 -3.77 4.34 6.83
N PHE A 126 -3.83 5.63 7.19
CA PHE A 126 -3.36 6.70 6.32
C PHE A 126 -1.86 6.54 6.03
N LEU A 127 -1.02 6.42 7.07
CA LEU A 127 0.41 6.24 6.89
C LEU A 127 0.72 5.07 5.95
N GLN A 128 0.12 3.90 6.20
CA GLN A 128 0.30 2.71 5.38
C GLN A 128 -0.10 2.93 3.92
N THR A 129 -1.20 3.64 3.68
CA THR A 129 -1.67 3.99 2.34
C THR A 129 -0.68 4.91 1.65
N GLY A 130 -0.26 5.99 2.30
CA GLY A 130 0.73 6.92 1.75
C GLY A 130 2.04 6.24 1.39
N GLU A 131 2.61 5.46 2.32
CA GLU A 131 3.86 4.72 2.10
C GLU A 131 3.73 3.78 0.90
N SER A 132 2.60 3.07 0.80
CA SER A 132 2.35 2.11 -0.28
C SER A 132 2.28 2.75 -1.67
N LEU A 133 1.73 3.97 -1.76
CA LEU A 133 1.67 4.73 -3.02
C LEU A 133 3.08 5.17 -3.44
N VAL A 134 3.89 5.65 -2.50
CA VAL A 134 5.30 6.03 -2.77
C VAL A 134 6.13 4.81 -3.13
N ILE A 135 6.07 3.73 -2.34
CA ILE A 135 6.77 2.46 -2.59
C ILE A 135 6.42 1.92 -3.97
N GLY A 136 5.14 1.98 -4.35
CA GLY A 136 4.59 1.55 -5.63
C GLY A 136 4.95 2.42 -6.83
N LYS A 137 5.63 3.58 -6.61
CA LYS A 137 5.82 4.65 -7.62
C LYS A 137 4.50 5.10 -8.27
N ASP A 138 3.44 5.19 -7.47
CA ASP A 138 2.12 5.59 -7.94
C ASP A 138 1.95 7.11 -7.85
N ASP A 139 1.53 7.73 -8.96
CA ASP A 139 1.31 9.17 -9.03
C ASP A 139 0.15 9.65 -8.13
N GLY A 140 -0.75 8.72 -7.75
CA GLY A 140 -1.84 8.96 -6.80
C GLY A 140 -1.36 9.43 -5.43
N TRP A 141 -0.10 9.18 -5.06
CA TRP A 141 0.45 9.61 -3.75
C TRP A 141 0.31 11.12 -3.53
N ARG A 142 0.41 11.94 -4.59
CA ARG A 142 0.30 13.41 -4.47
C ARG A 142 -1.11 13.84 -4.09
N SER A 143 -2.10 13.23 -4.73
CA SER A 143 -3.52 13.47 -4.44
C SER A 143 -3.85 13.01 -3.02
N TRP A 144 -3.41 11.81 -2.65
CA TRP A 144 -3.53 11.29 -1.29
C TRP A 144 -2.88 12.22 -0.26
N TYR A 145 -1.67 12.72 -0.53
CA TYR A 145 -0.93 13.60 0.38
C TYR A 145 -1.65 14.92 0.60
N GLN A 146 -2.17 15.54 -0.47
CA GLN A 146 -2.93 16.78 -0.38
C GLN A 146 -4.18 16.61 0.48
N GLN A 147 -4.97 15.56 0.21
CA GLN A 147 -6.23 15.30 0.93
C GLN A 147 -5.97 14.95 2.40
N THR A 148 -5.04 14.04 2.65
CA THR A 148 -4.73 13.57 4.01
C THR A 148 -4.08 14.66 4.85
N SER A 149 -3.16 15.45 4.29
CA SER A 149 -2.53 16.55 5.03
C SER A 149 -3.56 17.63 5.40
N GLY A 150 -4.45 17.99 4.47
CA GLY A 150 -5.53 18.92 4.75
C GLY A 150 -6.39 18.45 5.91
N ARG A 151 -6.83 17.20 5.88
CA ARG A 151 -7.59 16.59 6.98
C ARG A 151 -6.83 16.62 8.30
N LEU A 152 -5.54 16.24 8.32
CA LEU A 152 -4.76 16.20 9.56
C LEU A 152 -4.65 17.60 10.17
N VAL A 153 -4.41 18.64 9.35
CA VAL A 153 -4.38 20.03 9.83
C VAL A 153 -5.74 20.44 10.40
N ASP A 154 -6.86 20.06 9.76
CA ASP A 154 -8.21 20.40 10.22
C ASP A 154 -8.55 19.82 11.60
N ILE A 155 -7.95 18.67 11.96
CA ILE A 155 -8.21 17.96 13.23
C ILE A 155 -7.07 18.14 14.26
N GLN A 156 -6.10 19.02 13.99
CA GLN A 156 -5.00 19.29 14.91
C GLN A 156 -5.52 20.01 16.16
N ASN A 157 -5.04 19.59 17.33
CA ASN A 157 -5.35 20.28 18.59
C ASN A 157 -4.67 21.67 18.63
N PRO A 158 -5.17 22.62 19.44
CA PRO A 158 -4.56 23.96 19.57
C PRO A 158 -3.11 23.96 20.04
N ASP A 159 -2.65 22.92 20.74
CA ASP A 159 -1.27 22.76 21.20
C ASP A 159 -0.35 22.10 20.16
N GLY A 160 -0.89 21.81 18.96
CA GLY A 160 -0.17 21.19 17.86
C GLY A 160 -0.18 19.65 17.87
N SER A 161 -0.81 19.01 18.85
CA SER A 161 -0.90 17.55 18.95
C SER A 161 -2.10 16.96 18.18
N TRP A 162 -2.18 15.64 18.14
CA TRP A 162 -3.35 14.88 17.68
C TRP A 162 -3.74 13.82 18.71
N ASN A 163 -5.03 13.49 18.77
CA ASN A 163 -5.57 12.42 19.60
C ASN A 163 -6.45 11.48 18.78
N GLY A 164 -6.43 10.22 19.17
CA GLY A 164 -7.41 9.26 18.70
C GLY A 164 -8.68 9.29 19.55
N HIS A 165 -9.84 9.13 18.96
CA HIS A 165 -11.14 9.15 19.65
C HIS A 165 -11.55 7.77 20.16
N HIS A 166 -11.02 6.69 19.59
CA HIS A 166 -11.28 5.31 20.00
C HIS A 166 -10.13 4.38 19.62
N CYS A 167 -10.16 3.19 20.23
CA CYS A 167 -9.22 2.08 20.09
C CYS A 167 -7.76 2.44 20.48
N ILE A 168 -7.03 3.24 19.70
CA ILE A 168 -5.82 3.93 20.13
C ILE A 168 -6.13 5.41 20.37
N THR A 169 -6.03 5.88 21.61
CA THR A 169 -6.36 7.27 21.98
C THR A 169 -5.15 8.09 22.43
N SER A 170 -3.96 7.48 22.49
CA SER A 170 -2.75 8.14 23.01
C SER A 170 -2.33 9.34 22.16
N PRO A 171 -2.19 10.55 22.76
CA PRO A 171 -1.71 11.73 22.06
C PRO A 171 -0.33 11.53 21.44
N VAL A 172 0.55 10.83 22.16
CA VAL A 172 1.93 10.57 21.72
C VAL A 172 1.94 9.75 20.44
N PHE A 173 1.15 8.68 20.40
CA PHE A 173 1.05 7.83 19.21
C PHE A 173 0.48 8.62 18.03
N CYS A 174 -0.69 9.25 18.22
CA CYS A 174 -1.39 9.90 17.13
C CYS A 174 -0.60 11.11 16.58
N THR A 175 0.05 11.87 17.47
CA THR A 175 0.93 12.97 17.06
C THR A 175 2.14 12.46 16.27
N ALA A 176 2.81 11.40 16.74
CA ALA A 176 3.94 10.83 16.01
C ALA A 176 3.53 10.31 14.63
N THR A 177 2.40 9.61 14.54
CA THR A 177 1.89 9.10 13.26
C THR A 177 1.45 10.23 12.33
N ALA A 178 0.81 11.28 12.84
CA ALA A 178 0.47 12.47 12.05
C ALA A 178 1.72 13.14 11.48
N LEU A 179 2.79 13.27 12.29
CA LEU A 179 4.06 13.82 11.81
C LEU A 179 4.68 12.96 10.71
N LEU A 180 4.69 11.64 10.85
CA LEU A 180 5.18 10.71 9.80
C LEU A 180 4.38 10.85 8.50
N ILE A 181 3.05 11.00 8.59
CA ILE A 181 2.19 11.22 7.42
C ILE A 181 2.53 12.55 6.75
N LEU A 182 2.60 13.64 7.52
CA LEU A 182 2.87 14.98 7.02
C LEU A 182 4.29 15.09 6.45
N SER A 183 5.25 14.32 6.98
CA SER A 183 6.64 14.30 6.55
C SER A 183 6.94 13.29 5.44
N ILE A 184 5.96 12.52 4.94
CA ILE A 184 6.22 11.44 3.98
C ILE A 184 6.99 11.91 2.73
N ASN A 185 6.77 13.15 2.31
CA ASN A 185 7.48 13.76 1.17
C ASN A 185 8.99 13.87 1.42
N ASN A 186 9.40 14.03 2.68
CA ASN A 186 10.81 14.08 3.07
C ASN A 186 11.46 12.69 3.06
N ASP A 187 10.65 11.63 3.15
CA ASP A 187 11.11 10.24 3.25
C ASP A 187 10.99 9.47 1.92
N ILE A 188 10.64 10.16 0.81
CA ILE A 188 10.42 9.52 -0.51
C ILE A 188 11.59 8.65 -0.93
N GLU A 189 12.83 9.15 -0.82
CA GLU A 189 14.01 8.39 -1.24
C GLU A 189 14.16 7.09 -0.42
N HIS A 190 13.90 7.17 0.89
CA HIS A 190 13.96 6.01 1.77
C HIS A 190 12.86 5.00 1.45
N LEU A 191 11.62 5.45 1.25
CA LEU A 191 10.49 4.60 0.88
C LEU A 191 10.68 3.96 -0.50
N LEU A 192 11.22 4.70 -1.47
CA LEU A 192 11.56 4.16 -2.78
C LEU A 192 12.65 3.08 -2.69
N ALA A 193 13.60 3.24 -1.78
CA ALA A 193 14.64 2.25 -1.50
C ALA A 193 14.07 0.99 -0.83
N GLN A 194 13.11 1.12 0.10
CA GLN A 194 12.40 -0.04 0.66
C GLN A 194 11.63 -0.84 -0.41
N GLY A 195 11.09 -0.12 -1.40
CA GLY A 195 10.46 -0.70 -2.59
C GLY A 195 11.40 -1.10 -3.71
N ALA A 196 12.72 -0.94 -3.55
CA ALA A 196 13.67 -1.29 -4.60
C ALA A 196 13.62 -2.80 -4.86
N VAL A 197 13.64 -3.13 -6.16
CA VAL A 197 13.78 -4.50 -6.64
C VAL A 197 15.25 -4.85 -6.54
N GLU A 198 15.58 -5.86 -5.73
CA GLU A 198 16.91 -6.45 -5.75
C GLU A 198 16.99 -7.28 -7.03
N TYR A 199 17.74 -6.79 -8.02
CA TYR A 199 18.10 -7.62 -9.15
C TYR A 199 19.20 -8.55 -8.66
N ASP A 200 18.90 -9.85 -8.56
CA ASP A 200 19.96 -10.85 -8.42
C ASP A 200 20.92 -10.67 -9.60
N ALA A 201 22.13 -10.22 -9.30
CA ALA A 201 23.25 -10.30 -10.22
C ALA A 201 23.55 -11.78 -10.44
N LYS A 202 23.00 -12.35 -11.51
CA LYS A 202 23.43 -13.66 -12.02
C LYS A 202 24.88 -13.60 -12.47
#